data_AF-A0A1G7ZG77-F1
#
_entry.id   AF-A0A1G7ZG77-F1
#
_cell.length_a   1.000
_cell.length_b   1.000
_cell.length_c   1.000
_cell.angle_alpha   90.00
_cell.angle_beta   90.00
_cell.angle_gamma   90.00
#
_symmetry.space_group_name_H-M   'P 1'
#
loop_
_entity.id
_entity.type
_entity.pdbx_description
1 polymer ?
#
loop_
_entity_poly.entity_id
_entity_poly.type
_entity_poly.pdbx_seq_one_letter_code
_entity_poly.pdbx_strand_id
1 'polypeptide(L)'
;MSKRNQWPQKADFKKLPHADAVALLNAFGTIRNLECLRTLGNFRHVSFISPRSFDMFDLYKALGYVVDVVNADLDDKRMEAFRKRLSASLGELDKPIAVTLIGRHCHNYIIEPMAWSQAHLR
;
A
#
# COMPACT_ATOMS: atom_id res chain seq x y z
N MET A 1 -23.98 3.12 15.19
CA MET A 1 -23.88 2.87 13.73
C MET A 1 -22.43 2.54 13.41
N SER A 2 -22.17 1.33 12.89
CA SER A 2 -20.81 0.84 12.66
C SER A 2 -20.18 1.61 11.50
N LYS A 3 -19.13 2.41 11.75
CA LYS A 3 -18.33 3.13 10.74
C LYS A 3 -17.54 2.20 9.79
N ARG A 4 -17.84 0.90 9.81
CA ARG A 4 -17.11 -0.15 9.10
C ARG A 4 -17.50 -0.31 7.63
N ASN A 5 -18.38 0.51 7.06
CA ASN A 5 -18.83 0.34 5.66
C ASN A 5 -18.79 1.66 4.86
N GLN A 6 -18.07 2.68 5.33
CA GLN A 6 -18.04 3.96 4.62
C GLN A 6 -16.91 3.97 3.60
N TRP A 7 -17.28 4.12 2.33
CA TRP A 7 -16.32 4.38 1.26
C TRP A 7 -15.58 5.70 1.50
N PRO A 8 -14.25 5.75 1.26
CA PRO A 8 -13.49 6.99 1.38
C PRO A 8 -14.11 8.08 0.51
N GLN A 9 -14.39 9.23 1.11
CA GLN A 9 -14.83 10.42 0.42
C GLN A 9 -13.64 11.19 -0.16
N LYS A 10 -13.91 12.15 -1.04
CA LYS A 10 -12.86 13.00 -1.64
C LYS A 10 -11.99 13.71 -0.59
N ALA A 11 -12.53 14.00 0.59
CA ALA A 11 -11.81 14.62 1.71
C ALA A 11 -10.84 13.66 2.41
N ASP A 12 -11.03 12.35 2.26
CA ASP A 12 -10.22 11.31 2.92
C ASP A 12 -8.93 11.00 2.14
N PHE A 13 -8.75 11.59 0.96
CA PHE A 13 -7.56 11.38 0.14
C PHE A 13 -6.32 11.98 0.81
N LYS A 14 -5.49 11.09 1.33
CA LYS A 14 -4.22 11.47 1.93
C LYS A 14 -3.17 11.67 0.85
N LYS A 15 -2.55 12.85 0.86
CA LYS A 15 -1.44 13.17 -0.04
C LYS A 15 -0.22 12.34 0.36
N LEU A 16 0.28 11.53 -0.57
CA LEU A 16 1.49 10.74 -0.40
C LEU A 16 2.49 11.09 -1.52
N PRO A 17 3.55 11.85 -1.20
CA PRO A 17 4.64 12.11 -2.12
C PRO A 17 5.28 10.83 -2.65
N HIS A 18 5.71 10.84 -3.92
CA HIS A 18 6.44 9.73 -4.55
C HIS A 18 7.62 9.25 -3.69
N ALA A 19 8.41 10.20 -3.17
CA ALA A 19 9.55 9.89 -2.30
C ALA A 19 9.14 9.11 -1.04
N ASP A 20 8.00 9.44 -0.44
CA ASP A 20 7.50 8.77 0.76
C ASP A 20 6.97 7.38 0.43
N ALA A 21 6.24 7.23 -0.69
CA ALA A 21 5.82 5.92 -1.19
C ALA A 21 7.03 5.01 -1.46
N VAL A 22 8.06 5.53 -2.13
CA VAL A 22 9.33 4.83 -2.37
C VAL A 22 10.03 4.47 -1.06
N ALA A 23 10.05 5.37 -0.08
CA ALA A 23 10.66 5.11 1.22
C ALA A 23 9.92 3.99 1.99
N LEU A 24 8.59 3.95 1.92
CA LEU A 24 7.79 2.85 2.48
C LEU A 24 8.12 1.52 1.83
N LEU A 25 8.19 1.48 0.48
CA LEU A 25 8.56 0.26 -0.24
C LEU A 25 9.98 -0.21 0.09
N ASN A 26 10.95 0.69 0.14
CA ASN A 26 12.32 0.32 0.54
C ASN A 26 12.38 -0.20 1.98
N ALA A 27 11.63 0.41 2.90
CA ALA A 27 11.54 -0.05 4.29
C ALA A 27 10.85 -1.41 4.43
N PHE A 28 9.86 -1.71 3.57
CA PHE A 28 9.34 -3.07 3.45
C PHE A 28 10.41 -4.03 2.93
N GLY A 29 11.17 -3.59 1.91
CA GLY A 29 12.27 -4.32 1.29
C GLY A 29 13.37 -4.81 2.25
N THR A 30 13.64 -4.06 3.32
CA THR A 30 14.61 -4.45 4.34
C THR A 30 14.07 -5.52 5.31
N ILE A 31 12.76 -5.69 5.38
CA ILE A 31 12.07 -6.69 6.22
C ILE A 31 11.77 -7.94 5.40
N ARG A 32 11.26 -7.75 4.19
CA ARG A 32 10.93 -8.79 3.21
C ARG A 32 11.54 -8.41 1.87
N ASN A 33 12.22 -9.36 1.23
CA ASN A 33 12.85 -9.13 -0.08
C ASN A 33 11.82 -8.61 -1.09
N LEU A 34 12.12 -7.49 -1.76
CA LEU A 34 11.26 -6.86 -2.78
C LEU A 34 10.94 -7.76 -3.97
N GLU A 35 11.71 -8.84 -4.21
CA GLU A 35 11.39 -9.82 -5.24
C GLU A 35 10.00 -10.46 -5.06
N CYS A 36 9.44 -10.48 -3.84
CA CYS A 36 8.06 -10.96 -3.63
C CYS A 36 7.00 -10.08 -4.31
N LEU A 37 7.33 -8.81 -4.62
CA LEU A 37 6.47 -7.93 -5.41
C LEU A 37 6.35 -8.47 -6.84
N ARG A 38 7.46 -8.94 -7.43
CA ARG A 38 7.53 -9.37 -8.83
C ARG A 38 6.56 -10.50 -9.17
N THR A 39 6.37 -11.43 -8.24
CA THR A 39 5.47 -12.57 -8.41
C THR A 39 3.98 -12.20 -8.43
N LEU A 40 3.60 -11.02 -7.94
CA LEU A 40 2.18 -10.69 -7.68
C LEU A 40 1.70 -9.39 -8.33
N GLY A 41 2.60 -8.45 -8.64
CA GLY A 41 2.20 -7.13 -9.12
C GLY A 41 1.99 -6.99 -10.63
N ASN A 42 2.33 -8.00 -11.44
CA ASN A 42 2.34 -7.92 -12.91
C ASN A 42 2.90 -6.56 -13.41
N PHE A 43 3.99 -6.10 -12.77
CA PHE A 43 4.58 -4.79 -13.03
C PHE A 43 5.06 -4.74 -14.47
N ARG A 44 4.80 -3.62 -15.16
CA ARG A 44 5.01 -3.50 -16.61
C ARG A 44 6.47 -3.67 -17.05
N HIS A 45 7.42 -3.62 -16.12
CA HIS A 45 8.83 -3.86 -16.37
C HIS A 45 9.45 -4.51 -15.15
N VAL A 46 10.15 -5.66 -15.28
CA VAL A 46 11.28 -5.93 -14.38
C VAL A 46 12.20 -7.08 -14.80
N SER A 47 13.39 -6.70 -15.22
CA SER A 47 14.62 -7.46 -14.97
C SER A 47 15.10 -7.29 -13.50
N PHE A 48 14.66 -6.24 -12.78
CA PHE A 48 15.00 -5.94 -11.37
C PHE A 48 14.04 -4.94 -10.71
N ILE A 49 13.54 -5.19 -9.49
CA ILE A 49 12.59 -4.32 -8.76
C ILE A 49 13.30 -3.14 -8.10
N SER A 50 13.04 -1.93 -8.61
CA SER A 50 13.51 -0.66 -8.02
C SER A 50 12.34 0.28 -7.75
N PRO A 51 11.96 0.54 -6.49
CA PRO A 51 10.86 1.44 -6.18
C PRO A 51 11.01 2.84 -6.78
N ARG A 52 12.25 3.32 -6.97
CA ARG A 52 12.53 4.64 -7.59
C ARG A 52 12.14 4.71 -9.06
N SER A 53 12.10 3.59 -9.78
CA SER A 53 11.70 3.55 -11.19
C SER A 53 10.22 3.30 -11.39
N PHE A 54 9.45 3.09 -10.32
CA PHE A 54 8.01 2.84 -10.42
C PHE A 54 7.27 4.12 -10.82
N ASP A 55 6.37 3.96 -11.80
CA ASP A 55 5.36 4.97 -12.09
C ASP A 55 4.28 4.99 -11.00
N MET A 56 3.31 5.91 -11.10
CA MET A 56 2.27 6.05 -10.08
C MET A 56 1.38 4.82 -9.96
N PHE A 57 1.15 4.10 -11.05
CA PHE A 57 0.32 2.90 -11.06
C PHE A 57 1.06 1.73 -10.40
N ASP A 58 2.33 1.54 -10.74
CA ASP A 58 3.20 0.53 -10.14
C ASP A 58 3.38 0.79 -8.64
N LEU A 59 3.59 2.04 -8.23
CA LEU A 59 3.64 2.41 -6.80
C LEU A 59 2.34 2.08 -6.08
N TYR A 60 1.20 2.42 -6.66
CA TYR A 60 -0.10 2.09 -6.09
C TYR A 60 -0.26 0.58 -5.89
N LYS A 61 0.03 -0.22 -6.92
CA LYS A 61 -0.05 -1.69 -6.86
C LYS A 61 0.89 -2.28 -5.81
N ALA A 62 2.13 -1.78 -5.76
CA ALA A 62 3.11 -2.22 -4.77
C ALA A 62 2.68 -1.87 -3.34
N LEU A 63 2.13 -0.67 -3.11
CA LEU A 63 1.60 -0.28 -1.80
C LEU A 63 0.43 -1.17 -1.38
N GLY A 64 -0.49 -1.49 -2.29
CA GLY A 64 -1.59 -2.42 -2.01
C GLY A 64 -1.11 -3.79 -1.55
N TYR A 65 -0.13 -4.36 -2.26
CA TYR A 65 0.47 -5.62 -1.85
C TYR A 65 1.13 -5.54 -0.47
N VAL A 66 1.88 -4.46 -0.20
CA VAL A 66 2.52 -4.28 1.10
C VAL A 66 1.48 -4.22 2.22
N VAL A 67 0.35 -3.56 2.01
CA VAL A 67 -0.76 -3.53 2.97
C VAL A 67 -1.30 -4.95 3.23
N ASP A 68 -1.46 -5.74 2.18
CA ASP A 68 -1.94 -7.12 2.31
C ASP A 68 -0.98 -8.01 3.09
N VAL A 69 0.32 -7.97 2.77
CA VAL A 69 1.34 -8.75 3.48
C VAL A 69 1.40 -8.37 4.95
N VAL A 70 1.40 -7.08 5.25
CA VAL A 70 1.47 -6.57 6.62
C VAL A 70 0.24 -6.96 7.44
N ASN A 71 -0.93 -7.07 6.80
CA ASN A 71 -2.14 -7.54 7.48
C ASN A 71 -2.19 -9.06 7.63
N ALA A 72 -1.52 -9.82 6.76
CA ALA A 72 -1.46 -11.27 6.83
C ALA A 72 -0.42 -11.78 7.85
N ASP A 73 0.69 -11.05 7.99
CA ASP A 73 1.87 -11.49 8.76
C ASP A 73 1.92 -10.80 10.14
N LEU A 74 0.97 -11.15 11.00
CA LEU A 74 0.75 -10.50 12.31
C LEU A 74 1.73 -10.94 13.41
N ASP A 75 2.44 -12.05 13.22
CA ASP A 75 3.32 -12.64 14.25
C ASP A 75 4.78 -12.14 14.19
N ASP A 76 5.18 -11.49 13.08
CA ASP A 76 6.53 -10.94 12.93
C ASP A 76 6.64 -9.55 13.58
N LYS A 77 7.42 -9.44 14.67
CA LYS A 77 7.64 -8.17 15.39
C LYS A 77 8.19 -7.04 14.51
N ARG A 78 9.00 -7.35 13.49
CA ARG A 78 9.50 -6.34 12.55
C ARG A 78 8.37 -5.85 11.66
N MET A 79 7.48 -6.75 11.27
CA MET A 79 6.27 -6.42 10.53
C MET A 79 5.28 -5.60 11.36
N GLU A 80 5.14 -5.88 12.66
CA GLU A 80 4.30 -5.08 13.56
C GLU A 80 4.79 -3.62 13.68
N ALA A 81 6.10 -3.42 13.84
CA ALA A 81 6.69 -2.08 13.88
C ALA A 81 6.50 -1.35 12.54
N PHE A 82 6.68 -2.05 11.43
CA PHE A 82 6.44 -1.51 10.10
C PHE A 82 4.96 -1.20 9.87
N ARG A 83 4.03 -2.04 10.35
CA ARG A 83 2.59 -1.82 10.32
C ARG A 83 2.21 -0.50 10.97
N LYS A 84 2.76 -0.21 12.16
CA LYS A 84 2.52 1.07 12.86
C LYS A 84 2.96 2.26 12.02
N ARG A 85 4.14 2.18 11.39
CA ARG A 85 4.64 3.22 10.48
C ARG A 85 3.76 3.36 9.24
N LEU A 86 3.38 2.25 8.62
CA LEU A 86 2.52 2.22 7.44
C LEU A 86 1.13 2.79 7.76
N SER A 87 0.55 2.45 8.91
CA SER A 87 -0.71 3.02 9.38
C SER A 87 -0.61 4.52 9.64
N ALA A 88 0.50 5.01 10.20
CA ALA A 88 0.71 6.44 10.38
C ALA A 88 0.80 7.17 9.03
N SER A 89 1.39 6.54 8.00
CA SER A 89 1.52 7.12 6.67
C SER A 89 0.24 7.03 5.85
N LEU A 90 -0.51 5.92 5.90
CA LEU A 90 -1.64 5.66 5.01
C LEU A 90 -3.00 5.77 5.70
N GLY A 91 -3.09 5.45 6.99
CA GLY A 91 -4.34 5.35 7.75
C GLY A 91 -4.58 3.94 8.27
N GLU A 92 -5.82 3.66 8.67
CA GLU A 92 -6.20 2.32 9.13
C GLU A 92 -6.10 1.30 7.99
N LEU A 93 -5.31 0.24 8.17
CA LEU A 93 -4.96 -0.71 7.10
C LEU A 93 -5.99 -1.83 6.93
N ASP A 94 -6.99 -1.91 7.80
CA ASP A 94 -8.10 -2.86 7.75
C ASP A 94 -9.31 -2.32 6.99
N LYS A 95 -9.20 -1.11 6.41
CA LYS A 95 -10.25 -0.39 5.67
C LYS A 95 -9.71 0.09 4.32
N PRO A 96 -10.60 0.50 3.37
CA PRO A 96 -10.16 1.12 2.13
C PRO A 96 -9.40 2.42 2.40
N ILE A 97 -8.27 2.59 1.73
CA ILE A 97 -7.35 3.71 1.95
C ILE A 97 -7.36 4.59 0.70
N ALA A 98 -7.85 5.82 0.82
CA ALA A 98 -7.77 6.81 -0.25
C ALA A 98 -6.44 7.56 -0.22
N VAL A 99 -5.67 7.45 -1.30
CA VAL A 99 -4.36 8.10 -1.44
C VAL A 99 -4.30 8.93 -2.71
N THR A 100 -3.75 10.14 -2.59
CA THR A 100 -3.30 10.93 -3.75
C THR A 100 -1.80 10.76 -3.86
N LEU A 101 -1.33 10.00 -4.84
CA LEU A 101 0.10 9.88 -5.14
C LEU A 101 0.56 11.14 -5.87
N ILE A 102 1.57 11.81 -5.33
CA ILE A 102 2.10 13.08 -5.84
C ILE A 102 3.48 12.86 -6.47
N GLY A 103 3.59 13.09 -7.77
CA GLY A 103 4.88 13.25 -8.47
C GLY A 103 4.77 14.32 -9.55
N ARG A 104 5.17 14.02 -10.80
CA ARG A 104 4.95 14.95 -11.93
C ARG A 104 3.48 15.25 -12.19
N HIS A 105 2.62 14.26 -11.90
CA HIS A 105 1.17 14.38 -11.96
C HIS A 105 0.56 13.74 -10.71
N CYS A 106 -0.54 14.30 -10.22
CA CYS A 106 -1.27 13.77 -9.07
C CYS A 106 -2.31 12.75 -9.52
N HIS A 107 -2.31 11.58 -8.90
CA HIS A 107 -3.28 10.52 -9.20
C HIS A 107 -3.95 10.06 -7.92
N ASN A 108 -5.27 9.90 -7.98
CA ASN A 108 -6.08 9.41 -6.87
C ASN A 108 -6.28 7.91 -7.01
N TYR A 109 -5.97 7.16 -5.96
CA TYR A 109 -6.16 5.72 -5.88
C TYR A 109 -6.86 5.33 -4.59
N ILE A 110 -7.58 4.22 -4.64
CA ILE A 110 -8.10 3.55 -3.45
C ILE A 110 -7.38 2.21 -3.34
N ILE A 111 -6.67 2.00 -2.23
CA ILE A 111 -6.08 0.72 -1.87
C ILE A 111 -7.13 -0.04 -1.08
N GLU A 112 -7.51 -1.22 -1.57
CA GLU A 112 -8.47 -2.11 -0.93
C GLU A 112 -7.71 -3.29 -0.31
N PRO A 113 -7.58 -3.35 1.03
CA PRO A 113 -6.95 -4.49 1.67
C PRO A 113 -7.68 -5.79 1.33
N MET A 114 -6.96 -6.89 1.13
CA MET A 114 -7.54 -8.19 0.76
C MET A 114 -8.55 -8.69 1.80
N ALA A 115 -8.27 -8.49 3.09
CA ALA A 115 -9.19 -8.82 4.19
C ALA A 115 -10.53 -8.07 4.08
N TRP A 116 -10.51 -6.84 3.56
CA TRP A 116 -11.70 -6.04 3.32
C TRP A 116 -12.49 -6.51 2.10
N SER A 117 -11.76 -6.81 1.02
CA SER A 117 -12.32 -7.25 -0.26
C SER A 117 -13.11 -8.55 -0.11
N GLN A 118 -12.62 -9.50 0.70
CA GLN A 118 -13.34 -10.76 0.97
C GLN A 118 -14.60 -10.57 1.83
N ALA A 119 -14.62 -9.59 2.72
CA ALA A 119 -15.78 -9.32 3.58
C ALA A 119 -16.99 -8.74 2.82
N HIS A 120 -16.77 -8.13 1.66
CA HIS A 120 -17.82 -7.51 0.82
C HIS A 120 -18.29 -8.38 -0.36
N LEU A 121 -17.69 -9.57 -0.54
CA LEU A 121 -18.06 -10.55 -1.57
C LEU A 121 -18.93 -11.70 -1.02
N ARG A 122 -19.46 -11.56 0.20
CA ARG A 122 -20.35 -12.53 0.85
C ARG A 122 -21.76 -11.98 1.02
#